data_AF-A0AAI9ZMF2-F1
#
_entry.id   AF-A0AAI9ZMF2-F1
#
_cell.length_a   1.000
_cell.length_b   1.000
_cell.length_c   1.000
_cell.angle_alpha   90.00
_cell.angle_beta   90.00
_cell.angle_gamma   90.00
#
_symmetry.space_group_name_H-M   'P 1'
#
loop_
_entity.id
_entity.type
_entity.pdbx_description
1 polymer ?
#
loop_
_entity_poly.entity_id
_entity_poly.type
_entity_poly.pdbx_seq_one_letter_code
_entity_poly.pdbx_strand_id
1 'polypeptide(L)'
;MSDPSLYTIGWIFAIVPEFVAARLFLDEVHEELRSQSKNDNNSYKLGRMGKHNVAIAALPHGEYGESSAAFVARDMIRTFENIRVGLMVGIGGGAPSLEKNIRLGDIVVSSPTGGYGGVLQYDFGKSMADVLVCTSAGQPYDWNEVSIMVYYCCV
;
A
#
# COMPACT_ATOMS: atom_id res chain seq x y z
N MET A 1 -21.99 11.04 -8.72
CA MET A 1 -21.18 11.12 -7.48
C MET A 1 -21.08 9.73 -6.89
N SER A 2 -19.94 9.36 -6.30
CA SER A 2 -19.69 7.98 -5.87
C SER A 2 -20.18 7.67 -4.46
N ASP A 3 -20.74 6.47 -4.28
CA ASP A 3 -21.12 5.89 -2.99
C ASP A 3 -19.94 5.11 -2.39
N PRO A 4 -19.41 5.48 -1.20
CA PRO A 4 -18.28 4.79 -0.57
C PRO A 4 -18.52 3.31 -0.29
N SER A 5 -19.77 2.89 -0.09
CA SER A 5 -20.10 1.49 0.21
C SER A 5 -19.84 0.55 -0.97
N LEU A 6 -19.65 1.07 -2.18
CA LEU A 6 -19.39 0.27 -3.37
C LEU A 6 -17.93 -0.18 -3.50
N TYR A 7 -17.01 0.38 -2.71
CA TYR A 7 -15.58 0.13 -2.83
C TYR A 7 -15.15 -0.99 -1.89
N THR A 8 -14.37 -1.92 -2.42
CA THR A 8 -13.97 -3.15 -1.70
C THR A 8 -12.46 -3.33 -1.61
N ILE A 9 -11.72 -2.59 -2.43
CA ILE A 9 -10.26 -2.59 -2.46
C ILE A 9 -9.76 -1.17 -2.17
N GLY A 10 -8.88 -1.05 -1.18
CA GLY A 10 -8.07 0.14 -0.94
C GLY A 10 -6.71 0.00 -1.61
N TRP A 11 -6.22 1.04 -2.26
CA TRP A 11 -4.88 1.07 -2.86
C TRP A 11 -4.17 2.35 -2.43
N ILE A 12 -3.12 2.19 -1.64
CA ILE A 12 -2.24 3.24 -1.15
C ILE A 12 -0.90 3.15 -1.86
N PHE A 13 -0.33 4.29 -2.21
CA PHE A 13 1.05 4.40 -2.72
C PHE A 13 1.75 5.60 -2.09
N ALA A 14 3.07 5.59 -2.15
CA ALA A 14 3.92 6.53 -1.46
C ALA A 14 4.21 7.79 -2.28
N ILE A 15 4.59 7.66 -3.55
CA ILE A 15 5.13 8.76 -4.37
C ILE A 15 4.19 9.13 -5.53
N VAL A 16 4.32 10.36 -6.04
CA VAL A 16 3.51 10.84 -7.18
C VAL A 16 3.62 9.97 -8.44
N PRO A 17 4.80 9.46 -8.86
CA PRO A 17 4.90 8.55 -9.99
C PRO A 17 4.03 7.28 -9.85
N GLU A 18 3.96 6.72 -8.64
CA GLU A 18 3.12 5.55 -8.35
C GLU A 18 1.63 5.90 -8.46
N PHE A 19 1.22 7.09 -8.00
CA PHE A 19 -0.14 7.59 -8.19
C PHE A 19 -0.55 7.61 -9.65
N VAL A 20 0.32 8.19 -10.48
CA VAL A 20 0.05 8.37 -11.91
C VAL A 20 -0.10 7.01 -12.57
N ALA A 21 0.77 6.05 -12.23
CA ALA A 21 0.65 4.67 -12.69
C ALA A 21 -0.67 4.04 -12.23
N ALA A 22 -0.98 4.08 -10.92
CA ALA A 22 -2.20 3.49 -10.36
C ALA A 22 -3.47 4.04 -11.02
N ARG A 23 -3.52 5.36 -11.29
CA ARG A 23 -4.64 6.00 -11.98
C ARG A 23 -4.79 5.52 -13.43
N LEU A 24 -3.68 5.25 -14.12
CA LEU A 24 -3.69 4.74 -15.50
C LEU A 24 -4.13 3.28 -15.58
N PHE A 25 -4.02 2.50 -14.50
CA PHE A 25 -4.49 1.12 -14.43
C PHE A 25 -6.00 0.98 -14.22
N LEU A 26 -6.72 2.06 -13.93
CA LEU A 26 -8.17 2.03 -13.81
C LEU A 26 -8.81 1.86 -15.19
N ASP A 27 -9.69 0.86 -15.33
CA ASP A 27 -10.52 0.68 -16.54
C ASP A 27 -11.56 1.81 -16.66
N GLU A 28 -12.05 2.27 -15.51
CA GLU A 28 -13.04 3.33 -15.40
C GLU A 28 -12.69 4.24 -14.22
N VAL A 29 -12.81 5.55 -14.44
CA VAL A 29 -12.65 6.55 -13.40
C VAL A 29 -14.02 7.01 -12.94
N HIS A 30 -14.33 6.82 -11.66
CA HIS A 30 -15.57 7.28 -11.07
C HIS A 30 -15.46 8.75 -10.62
N GLU A 31 -16.63 9.36 -10.39
CA GLU A 31 -16.72 10.68 -9.76
C GLU A 31 -16.20 10.66 -8.32
N GLU A 32 -15.86 11.84 -7.82
CA GLU A 32 -15.40 12.01 -6.44
C GLU A 32 -16.50 11.70 -5.41
N LEU A 33 -16.08 11.58 -4.15
CA LEU A 33 -16.97 11.37 -3.02
C LEU A 33 -17.94 12.54 -2.88
N ARG A 34 -19.19 12.22 -2.50
CA ARG A 34 -20.20 13.25 -2.16
C ARG A 34 -19.79 14.12 -0.99
N SER A 35 -19.21 13.48 0.02
CA SER A 35 -18.84 14.09 1.29
C SER A 35 -17.82 13.19 1.95
N GLN A 36 -16.76 13.80 2.45
CA GLN A 36 -15.73 13.14 3.24
C GLN A 36 -15.75 13.71 4.66
N SER A 37 -15.41 12.88 5.64
CA SER A 37 -15.26 13.35 7.02
C SER A 37 -14.21 14.45 7.10
N LYS A 38 -14.44 15.49 7.90
CA LYS A 38 -13.42 16.52 8.17
C LYS A 38 -12.17 15.97 8.87
N ASN A 39 -12.27 14.76 9.42
CA ASN A 39 -11.16 14.08 10.10
C ASN A 39 -10.42 13.11 9.16
N ASP A 40 -10.87 12.98 7.91
CA ASP A 40 -10.15 12.26 6.87
C ASP A 40 -9.48 13.30 5.97
N ASN A 41 -8.16 13.32 5.97
CA ASN A 41 -7.36 14.26 5.17
C ASN A 41 -6.87 13.64 3.86
N ASN A 42 -7.29 12.42 3.54
CA ASN A 42 -6.85 11.74 2.33
C ASN A 42 -7.49 12.39 1.10
N SER A 43 -6.76 12.36 -0.01
CA SER A 43 -7.32 12.63 -1.33
C SER A 43 -7.55 11.31 -2.05
N TYR A 44 -8.81 11.02 -2.38
CA TYR A 44 -9.16 9.78 -3.06
C TYR A 44 -9.35 9.97 -4.56
N LYS A 45 -8.81 9.03 -5.33
CA LYS A 45 -9.26 8.76 -6.68
C LYS A 45 -10.03 7.45 -6.71
N LEU A 46 -11.17 7.47 -7.37
CA LEU A 46 -12.09 6.34 -7.37
C LEU A 46 -12.21 5.77 -8.78
N GLY A 47 -12.35 4.45 -8.87
CA GLY A 47 -12.55 3.81 -10.15
C GLY A 47 -12.82 2.33 -10.04
N ARG A 48 -12.72 1.68 -11.20
CA ARG A 48 -12.92 0.25 -11.37
C ARG A 48 -11.72 -0.38 -12.06
N MET A 49 -11.35 -1.56 -11.59
CA MET A 49 -10.38 -2.44 -12.23
C MET A 49 -10.99 -3.84 -12.33
N GLY A 50 -11.22 -4.29 -13.56
CA GLY A 50 -12.04 -5.45 -13.90
C GLY A 50 -13.44 -5.35 -13.27
N LYS A 51 -13.67 -6.23 -12.28
CA LYS A 51 -14.94 -6.33 -11.54
C LYS A 51 -14.88 -5.67 -10.16
N HIS A 52 -13.75 -5.06 -9.80
CA HIS A 52 -13.51 -4.53 -8.46
C HIS A 52 -13.53 -3.00 -8.48
N ASN A 53 -14.27 -2.41 -7.54
CA ASN A 53 -14.22 -0.97 -7.29
C ASN A 53 -13.07 -0.69 -6.32
N VAL A 54 -12.18 0.20 -6.75
CA VAL A 54 -10.92 0.52 -6.07
C VAL A 54 -10.93 1.97 -5.61
N ALA A 55 -10.64 2.18 -4.33
CA ALA A 55 -10.39 3.49 -3.74
C ALA A 55 -8.87 3.69 -3.63
N ILE A 56 -8.37 4.70 -4.33
CA ILE A 56 -6.94 4.98 -4.46
C ILE A 56 -6.60 6.20 -3.61
N ALA A 57 -5.56 6.16 -2.79
CA ALA A 57 -5.08 7.30 -1.99
C ALA A 57 -3.55 7.46 -2.04
N ALA A 58 -3.09 8.71 -1.99
CA ALA A 58 -1.67 9.06 -1.89
C ALA A 58 -1.27 9.32 -0.43
N LEU A 59 -0.01 9.07 -0.09
CA LEU A 59 0.58 9.66 1.11
C LEU A 59 0.67 11.19 0.97
N PRO A 60 0.63 11.94 2.09
CA PRO A 60 0.83 13.38 2.08
C PRO A 60 2.16 13.77 1.42
N HIS A 61 2.17 14.88 0.67
CA HIS A 61 3.34 15.30 -0.07
C HIS A 61 4.54 15.56 0.85
N GLY A 62 5.66 14.89 0.56
CA GLY A 62 6.89 15.00 1.36
C GLY A 62 6.89 14.17 2.65
N GLU A 63 5.79 13.47 2.94
CA GLU A 63 5.72 12.50 4.03
C GLU A 63 5.86 11.10 3.47
N TYR A 64 6.98 10.45 3.77
CA TYR A 64 7.21 9.04 3.50
C TYR A 64 7.35 8.29 4.81
N GLY A 65 6.82 7.08 4.85
CA GLY A 65 7.02 6.18 5.97
C GLY A 65 5.74 5.45 6.40
N GLU A 66 5.96 4.50 7.30
CA GLU A 66 4.93 3.59 7.80
C GLU A 66 3.81 4.33 8.53
N SER A 67 4.16 5.33 9.36
CA SER A 67 3.18 6.13 10.10
C SER A 67 2.18 6.83 9.18
N SER A 68 2.66 7.49 8.12
CA SER A 68 1.78 8.17 7.15
C SER A 68 0.90 7.17 6.40
N ALA A 69 1.44 6.01 6.01
CA ALA A 69 0.66 4.94 5.39
C ALA A 69 -0.43 4.38 6.32
N ALA A 70 -0.12 4.21 7.60
CA ALA A 70 -1.09 3.77 8.60
C ALA A 70 -2.21 4.79 8.80
N PHE A 71 -1.89 6.10 8.83
CA PHE A 71 -2.90 7.15 8.90
C PHE A 71 -3.82 7.15 7.67
N VAL A 72 -3.24 7.06 6.46
CA VAL A 72 -4.02 6.97 5.22
C VAL A 72 -4.92 5.74 5.24
N ALA A 73 -4.39 4.56 5.59
CA ALA A 73 -5.16 3.32 5.66
C ALA A 73 -6.31 3.39 6.68
N ARG A 74 -6.03 3.90 7.88
CA ARG A 74 -7.02 4.09 8.94
C ARG A 74 -8.20 4.93 8.47
N ASP A 75 -7.91 6.08 7.85
CA ASP A 75 -8.95 7.00 7.42
C ASP A 75 -9.68 6.48 6.18
N MET A 76 -8.99 5.74 5.30
CA MET A 76 -9.60 5.02 4.18
C MET A 76 -10.62 3.97 4.63
N ILE A 77 -10.29 3.11 5.60
CA ILE A 77 -11.23 2.08 6.07
C ILE A 77 -12.44 2.72 6.76
N ARG A 78 -12.27 3.87 7.41
CA ARG A 78 -13.38 4.64 7.99
C ARG A 78 -14.30 5.24 6.93
N THR A 79 -13.74 5.69 5.81
CA THR A 79 -14.51 6.31 4.72
C THR A 79 -15.19 5.25 3.83
N PHE A 80 -14.54 4.11 3.61
CA PHE A 80 -15.02 3.03 2.77
C PHE A 80 -15.20 1.75 3.60
N GLU A 81 -16.34 1.67 4.28
CA GLU A 81 -16.65 0.60 5.25
C GLU A 81 -16.61 -0.83 4.67
N ASN A 82 -16.74 -0.97 3.34
CA ASN A 82 -16.73 -2.26 2.65
C ASN A 82 -15.37 -2.67 2.09
N ILE A 83 -14.30 -1.89 2.34
CA ILE A 83 -12.94 -2.32 2.02
C ILE A 83 -12.59 -3.56 2.84
N ARG A 84 -12.20 -4.62 2.14
CA ARG A 84 -11.75 -5.89 2.74
C ARG A 84 -10.31 -6.23 2.39
N VAL A 85 -9.78 -5.59 1.36
CA VAL A 85 -8.41 -5.78 0.89
C VAL A 85 -7.78 -4.41 0.72
N GLY A 86 -6.62 -4.21 1.33
CA GLY A 86 -5.80 -3.02 1.20
C GLY A 86 -4.46 -3.40 0.58
N LEU A 87 -4.06 -2.63 -0.42
CA LEU A 87 -2.84 -2.80 -1.17
C LEU A 87 -1.95 -1.60 -0.88
N MET A 88 -0.73 -1.84 -0.42
CA MET A 88 0.32 -0.82 -0.39
C MET A 88 1.27 -1.14 -1.53
N VAL A 89 1.21 -0.37 -2.61
CA VAL A 89 1.98 -0.66 -3.83
C VAL A 89 2.94 0.49 -4.07
N GLY A 90 4.20 0.15 -4.33
CA GLY A 90 5.20 1.15 -4.66
C GLY A 90 6.45 0.58 -5.28
N ILE A 91 7.40 1.45 -5.57
CA ILE A 91 8.75 1.06 -5.94
C ILE A 91 9.55 0.78 -4.67
N GLY A 92 10.36 -0.26 -4.68
CA GLY A 92 11.21 -0.66 -3.56
C GLY A 92 12.62 -0.96 -4.03
N GLY A 93 13.59 -0.89 -3.11
CA GLY A 93 14.94 -1.39 -3.34
C GLY A 93 15.00 -2.90 -3.10
N GLY A 94 15.78 -3.62 -3.91
CA GLY A 94 16.03 -5.05 -3.73
C GLY A 94 17.43 -5.33 -3.19
N ALA A 95 17.54 -6.28 -2.27
CA ALA A 95 18.81 -6.79 -1.75
C ALA A 95 19.00 -8.25 -2.21
N PRO A 96 19.57 -8.49 -3.41
CA PRO A 96 19.74 -9.84 -3.94
C PRO A 96 20.71 -10.66 -3.09
N SER A 97 20.44 -11.95 -2.93
CA SER A 97 21.33 -12.94 -2.33
C SER A 97 21.44 -14.18 -3.21
N LEU A 98 22.37 -15.09 -2.90
CA LEU A 98 22.52 -16.36 -3.62
C LEU A 98 21.24 -17.21 -3.61
N GLU A 99 20.47 -17.12 -2.53
CA GLU A 99 19.19 -17.83 -2.39
C GLU A 99 18.00 -17.03 -2.92
N LYS A 100 18.12 -15.69 -2.97
CA LYS A 100 17.06 -14.76 -3.35
C LYS A 100 17.53 -13.89 -4.51
N ASN A 101 17.35 -14.42 -5.71
CA ASN A 101 17.70 -13.74 -6.96
C ASN A 101 16.64 -12.70 -7.34
N ILE A 102 16.64 -11.55 -6.65
CA ILE A 102 15.79 -10.38 -6.96
C ILE A 102 16.46 -9.54 -8.06
N ARG A 103 15.70 -9.17 -9.08
CA ARG A 103 16.16 -8.40 -10.23
C ARG A 103 15.31 -7.16 -10.47
N LEU A 104 15.89 -6.19 -11.17
CA LEU A 104 15.16 -5.02 -11.66
C LEU A 104 13.97 -5.49 -12.50
N GLY A 105 12.78 -5.00 -12.17
CA GLY A 105 11.55 -5.40 -12.85
C GLY A 105 10.76 -6.51 -12.16
N ASP A 106 11.33 -7.15 -11.14
CA ASP A 106 10.58 -8.14 -10.37
C ASP A 106 9.47 -7.45 -9.56
N ILE A 107 8.32 -8.12 -9.55
CA ILE A 107 7.20 -7.81 -8.67
C ILE A 107 7.34 -8.69 -7.43
N VAL A 108 7.60 -8.07 -6.29
CA VAL A 108 7.71 -8.77 -5.02
C VAL A 108 6.39 -8.63 -4.26
N VAL A 109 5.87 -9.76 -3.79
CA VAL A 109 4.67 -9.81 -2.96
C VAL A 109 5.06 -10.34 -1.58
N SER A 110 4.77 -9.56 -0.54
CA SER A 110 4.98 -9.99 0.84
C SER A 110 4.08 -11.17 1.20
N SER A 111 4.63 -12.16 1.92
CA SER A 111 3.88 -13.32 2.40
C SER A 111 4.26 -13.64 3.85
N PRO A 112 3.29 -13.80 4.76
CA PRO A 112 3.57 -14.12 6.15
C PRO A 112 4.27 -15.47 6.29
N THR A 113 5.26 -15.56 7.18
CA THR A 113 6.03 -16.79 7.42
C THR A 113 6.42 -16.88 8.89
N GLY A 114 6.32 -18.07 9.50
CA GLY A 114 6.86 -18.32 10.84
C GLY A 114 6.25 -17.47 11.96
N GLY A 115 4.98 -17.05 11.83
CA GLY A 115 4.30 -16.18 12.79
C GLY A 115 4.61 -14.69 12.64
N TYR A 116 5.43 -14.31 11.67
CA TYR A 116 5.67 -12.92 11.30
C TYR A 116 4.76 -12.51 10.12
N GLY A 117 4.34 -11.25 10.12
CA GLY A 117 3.74 -10.63 8.94
C GLY A 117 4.68 -10.70 7.73
N GLY A 118 4.14 -10.55 6.52
CA GLY A 118 4.96 -10.58 5.30
C GLY A 118 5.89 -9.37 5.13
N VAL A 119 5.74 -8.36 6.00
CA VAL A 119 6.52 -7.12 6.00
C VAL A 119 7.25 -7.04 7.32
N LEU A 120 8.57 -6.89 7.24
CA LEU A 120 9.43 -6.72 8.41
C LEU A 120 10.05 -5.35 8.36
N GLN A 121 9.72 -4.56 9.36
CA GLN A 121 10.26 -3.25 9.52
C GLN A 121 11.69 -3.34 10.09
N TYR A 122 12.63 -2.70 9.40
CA TYR A 122 14.06 -2.76 9.68
C TYR A 122 14.63 -1.35 9.84
N ASP A 123 14.80 -0.91 11.08
CA ASP A 123 15.52 0.32 11.39
C ASP A 123 17.02 0.02 11.50
N PHE A 124 17.87 0.85 10.87
CA PHE A 124 19.33 0.74 10.94
C PHE A 124 19.81 0.55 12.39
N GLY A 125 20.32 -0.64 12.73
CA GLY A 125 20.90 -0.94 14.05
C GLY A 125 20.61 -2.33 14.64
N LYS A 126 19.77 -3.18 14.02
CA LYS A 126 19.53 -4.55 14.50
C LYS A 126 19.84 -5.57 13.41
N SER A 127 20.92 -6.34 13.59
CA SER A 127 21.25 -7.44 12.69
C SER A 127 20.35 -8.65 12.96
N MET A 128 19.68 -9.15 11.92
CA MET A 128 19.22 -10.55 11.87
C MET A 128 19.51 -11.13 10.49
N ALA A 129 20.09 -12.33 10.49
CA ALA A 129 20.37 -13.09 9.29
C ALA A 129 19.08 -13.71 8.73
N ASP A 130 19.03 -13.83 7.40
CA ASP A 130 18.23 -14.79 6.62
C ASP A 130 16.76 -14.49 6.24
N VAL A 131 16.21 -13.30 6.49
CA VAL A 131 14.85 -12.97 6.01
C VAL A 131 14.87 -12.08 4.76
N LEU A 132 13.87 -12.26 3.87
CA LEU A 132 13.67 -11.36 2.74
C LEU A 132 13.09 -10.08 3.35
N VAL A 133 13.93 -9.06 3.52
CA VAL A 133 13.53 -7.84 4.23
C VAL A 133 13.03 -6.83 3.21
N CYS A 134 11.71 -6.69 3.09
CA CYS A 134 11.10 -5.48 2.54
C CYS A 134 11.17 -4.43 3.66
N THR A 135 12.17 -3.55 3.63
CA THR A 135 12.41 -2.55 4.69
C THR A 135 11.36 -1.44 4.63
N SER A 136 10.43 -1.39 5.60
CA SER A 136 9.86 -0.13 6.09
C SER A 136 10.59 0.27 7.38
N ALA A 137 10.50 1.53 7.79
CA ALA A 137 11.05 2.04 9.05
C ALA A 137 9.89 2.38 10.02
N GLY A 138 10.03 2.06 11.33
CA GLY A 138 9.06 2.27 12.43
C GLY A 138 8.32 1.05 13.07
N GLN A 139 8.62 0.73 14.35
CA GLN A 139 8.17 -0.33 15.33
C GLN A 139 7.07 -1.41 15.00
N PRO A 140 7.08 -2.60 15.66
CA PRO A 140 6.22 -3.73 15.31
C PRO A 140 4.76 -3.55 15.76
N TYR A 141 3.83 -3.58 14.80
CA TYR A 141 2.40 -3.71 15.05
C TYR A 141 1.82 -4.95 14.35
N ASP A 142 0.78 -5.51 14.96
CA ASP A 142 0.12 -6.75 14.55
C ASP A 142 -0.74 -6.53 13.28
N TRP A 143 -0.20 -6.89 12.12
CA TRP A 143 -0.81 -6.68 10.79
C TRP A 143 -1.73 -7.83 10.34
N ASN A 144 -2.61 -8.30 11.23
CA ASN A 144 -3.37 -9.54 10.99
C ASN A 144 -4.46 -9.50 9.90
N GLU A 145 -4.79 -8.36 9.26
CA GLU A 145 -5.88 -8.38 8.26
C GLU A 145 -5.70 -7.59 6.96
N VAL A 146 -4.71 -6.72 6.77
CA VAL A 146 -4.69 -5.92 5.53
C VAL A 146 -3.28 -5.50 5.12
N SER A 147 -2.63 -6.24 4.23
CA SER A 147 -1.61 -5.69 3.31
C SER A 147 -1.06 -6.76 2.36
N ILE A 148 -1.36 -6.63 1.07
CA ILE A 148 -0.46 -7.15 0.03
C ILE A 148 0.45 -5.98 -0.34
N MET A 149 1.72 -6.07 0.05
CA MET A 149 2.73 -5.11 -0.37
C MET A 149 3.27 -5.59 -1.72
N VAL A 150 3.00 -4.83 -2.77
CA VAL A 150 3.50 -5.13 -4.11
C VAL A 150 4.58 -4.11 -4.43
N TYR A 151 5.83 -4.58 -4.45
CA TYR A 151 6.96 -3.73 -4.78
C TYR A 151 7.48 -3.99 -6.17
N TYR A 152 7.76 -2.92 -6.91
CA TYR A 152 8.58 -2.97 -8.10
C TYR A 152 10.04 -2.67 -7.72
N CYS A 153 10.95 -3.61 -7.95
CA CYS A 153 12.35 -3.43 -7.59
C CYS A 153 13.04 -2.42 -8.54
N CYS A 154 13.58 -1.32 -8.00
CA CYS A 154 14.52 -0.40 -8.65
C CYS A 154 15.91 -0.49 -7.94
N VAL A 155 17.00 -0.62 -8.70
CA VAL A 155 18.38 -0.58 -8.17
C VAL A 155 18.86 0.86 -8.07
#